data_AF-A0A7C5RPW5-F1
#
_entry.id   AF-A0A7C5RPW5-F1
#
_cell.length_a   1.000
_cell.length_b   1.000
_cell.length_c   1.000
_cell.angle_alpha   90.00
_cell.angle_beta   90.00
_cell.angle_gamma   90.00
#
_symmetry.space_group_name_H-M   'P 1'
#
loop_
_entity.id
_entity.type
_entity.pdbx_description
1 polymer ?
#
loop_
_entity_poly.entity_id
_entity_poly.type
_entity_poly.pdbx_seq_one_letter_code
_entity_poly.pdbx_strand_id
1 'polypeptide(L)'
;MLSLPFKPLVVLVVVLGAVMLWLVFAPARVGGSVNYVVAAGSSMAPHIAAGDLVLVRQADSYRPGDVVAYHNRELGRVVLHRIVSLEGGRYVMKGDVNSWVDSYQPGDEDILGRMWIRIPRLGKVLEWIRKPEHAAVVAGSVAAASGLAGAGQASRKRRQGGGSLPPASVGMWVAVISLAVVAAFVALAAVAFSRDEMRTVEDHIPLRHEGSFSYSAPAAPSPAYDGPAAVAGDPIMLALARRMNVGFTYQLLVDIPHQTQGRARLLARVGDFTPGGWKRTLELTPWQEFQGDEVRLLGVLDLGQVLELVRQVEQVTGVTASTYRVSLLPVVEVAVEAQGGSVTSTFSPSLDFRLDQKQMVMASPEPSPVQGAPSDPLRPRSEGEIKVLRQDDNTLSGLGIKAPVKVIRRASVVGGLVGMVGALLGGATVAMGLWGEEGRRIRSLYGPLLVPALRAQLPEGPKVWVKDVDALARLAQTHSLLIVDEEGPDGHRYLVHLEGVTYLYQPGGPPPEPSPAPAANELAHLRQDLADLRQELAYLTRELSQLAYGARSENGDALESLKAEKMAAMKQEVQERERRLQKRARRRSFLDQLLGGR
;
A
#
# COMPACT_ATOMS: atom_id res chain seq x y z
N MET A 1 41.19 1.36 -19.74
CA MET A 1 40.44 1.66 -18.50
C MET A 1 39.35 2.67 -18.85
N LEU A 2 38.08 2.24 -18.86
CA LEU A 2 36.94 3.11 -19.15
C LEU A 2 36.82 4.18 -18.06
N SER A 3 37.01 5.45 -18.41
CA SER A 3 36.54 6.55 -17.57
C SER A 3 35.02 6.66 -17.73
N LEU A 4 34.27 5.86 -16.99
CA LEU A 4 32.86 6.18 -16.70
C LEU A 4 32.82 7.64 -16.26
N PRO A 5 31.97 8.51 -16.85
CA PRO A 5 31.92 9.88 -16.41
C PRO A 5 31.51 9.87 -14.94
N PHE A 6 32.43 10.30 -14.08
CA PHE A 6 32.31 10.25 -12.62
C PHE A 6 31.02 10.94 -12.13
N LYS A 7 30.51 11.89 -12.91
CA LYS A 7 29.37 12.76 -12.56
C LYS A 7 28.02 12.02 -12.45
N PRO A 8 27.51 11.29 -13.47
CA PRO A 8 26.25 10.57 -13.37
C PRO A 8 26.24 9.46 -12.31
N LEU A 9 27.36 8.75 -12.12
CA LEU A 9 27.47 7.74 -11.05
C LEU A 9 27.36 8.39 -9.67
N VAL A 10 28.04 9.53 -9.46
CA VAL A 10 27.93 10.30 -8.21
C VAL A 10 26.50 10.81 -8.01
N VAL A 11 25.82 11.31 -9.04
CA VAL A 11 24.42 11.74 -8.95
C VAL A 11 23.51 10.58 -8.55
N LEU A 12 23.66 9.41 -9.18
CA LEU A 12 22.87 8.23 -8.84
C LEU A 12 23.10 7.79 -7.39
N VAL A 13 24.36 7.71 -6.95
CA VAL A 13 24.70 7.36 -5.56
C VAL A 13 24.14 8.38 -4.56
N VAL A 14 24.20 9.67 -4.88
CA VAL A 14 23.63 10.74 -4.05
C VAL A 14 22.10 10.61 -3.97
N VAL A 15 21.42 10.34 -5.08
CA VAL A 15 19.96 10.15 -5.10
C VAL A 15 19.56 8.90 -4.32
N LEU A 16 20.23 7.77 -4.52
CA LEU A 16 19.96 6.53 -3.77
C LEU A 16 20.25 6.71 -2.28
N GLY A 17 21.33 7.40 -1.93
CA GLY A 17 21.65 7.77 -0.56
C GLY A 17 20.57 8.66 0.06
N ALA A 18 20.05 9.65 -0.67
CA ALA A 18 18.97 10.52 -0.21
C ALA A 18 17.65 9.75 -0.03
N VAL A 19 17.33 8.80 -0.92
CA VAL A 19 16.16 7.92 -0.79
C VAL A 19 16.28 7.01 0.43
N MET A 20 17.45 6.37 0.63
CA MET A 20 17.71 5.54 1.81
C MET A 20 17.62 6.35 3.09
N LEU A 21 18.19 7.56 3.11
CA LEU A 21 18.09 8.47 4.25
C LEU A 21 16.63 8.85 4.52
N TRP A 22 15.86 9.16 3.47
CA TRP A 22 14.45 9.46 3.62
C TRP A 22 13.67 8.26 4.17
N LEU A 23 13.90 7.04 3.70
CA LEU A 23 13.23 5.84 4.22
C LEU A 23 13.52 5.60 5.70
N VAL A 24 14.76 5.84 6.14
CA VAL A 24 15.17 5.67 7.54
C VAL A 24 14.58 6.77 8.43
N PHE A 25 14.51 8.00 7.94
CA PHE A 25 14.10 9.17 8.73
C PHE A 25 12.69 9.67 8.40
N ALA A 26 11.90 8.94 7.61
CA ALA A 26 10.58 9.39 7.18
C ALA A 26 9.69 9.72 8.40
N PRO A 27 9.04 10.91 8.43
CA PRO A 27 8.12 11.26 9.51
C PRO A 27 6.90 10.34 9.57
N ALA A 28 6.42 10.03 10.78
CA ALA A 28 5.24 9.20 11.00
C ALA A 28 3.99 9.74 10.29
N ARG A 29 3.84 11.08 10.22
CA ARG A 29 2.74 11.76 9.52
C ARG A 29 2.69 11.48 8.01
N VAL A 30 3.81 11.13 7.39
CA VAL A 30 3.91 10.78 5.97
C VAL A 30 4.24 9.30 5.75
N GLY A 31 4.09 8.47 6.80
CA GLY A 31 4.20 7.02 6.72
C GLY A 31 5.55 6.41 7.04
N GLY A 32 6.48 7.16 7.64
CA GLY A 32 7.65 6.56 8.27
C GLY A 32 7.42 6.17 9.73
N SER A 33 8.48 5.86 10.46
CA SER A 33 8.43 5.40 11.86
C SER A 33 8.89 6.46 12.87
N VAL A 34 9.23 7.66 12.42
CA VAL A 34 9.90 8.68 13.23
C VAL A 34 8.97 9.84 13.55
N ASN A 35 8.80 10.16 14.83
CA ASN A 35 8.17 11.38 15.30
C ASN A 35 9.24 12.40 15.68
N TYR A 36 9.01 13.66 15.32
CA TYR A 36 9.94 14.77 15.52
C TYR A 36 9.42 15.70 16.60
N VAL A 37 10.15 15.80 17.72
CA VAL A 37 9.76 16.60 18.89
C VAL A 37 10.86 17.62 19.17
N VAL A 38 10.49 18.89 19.27
CA VAL A 38 11.41 19.92 19.75
C VAL A 38 11.27 20.02 21.26
N ALA A 39 12.37 19.84 21.98
CA ALA A 39 12.36 19.92 23.43
C ALA A 39 12.08 21.36 23.88
N ALA A 40 11.02 21.53 24.67
CA ALA A 40 10.63 22.80 25.26
C ALA A 40 10.87 22.77 26.78
N GLY A 41 11.50 23.81 27.32
CA GLY A 41 11.79 23.92 28.75
C GLY A 41 13.04 23.13 29.21
N SER A 42 13.20 23.02 30.53
CA SER A 42 14.40 22.48 31.19
C SER A 42 14.18 21.17 31.94
N SER A 43 12.99 20.55 31.85
CA SER A 43 12.63 19.38 32.67
C SER A 43 13.50 18.14 32.42
N MET A 44 14.07 18.02 31.22
CA MET A 44 14.94 16.92 30.81
C MET A 44 16.44 17.30 30.76
N ALA A 45 16.82 18.43 31.35
CA ALA A 45 18.21 18.86 31.44
C ALA A 45 19.04 17.93 32.38
N PRO A 46 20.38 17.91 32.30
CA PRO A 46 21.22 18.49 31.26
C PRO A 46 21.23 17.66 29.96
N HIS A 47 20.66 16.45 29.96
CA HIS A 47 20.77 15.51 28.85
C HIS A 47 19.99 15.94 27.60
N ILE A 48 18.85 16.63 27.78
CA ILE A 48 18.02 17.19 26.71
C ILE A 48 17.73 18.65 27.05
N ALA A 49 18.29 19.57 26.27
CA ALA A 49 18.15 21.00 26.51
C ALA A 49 17.04 21.61 25.64
N ALA A 50 16.49 22.74 26.10
CA ALA A 50 15.52 23.52 25.33
C ALA A 50 16.07 23.88 23.93
N GLY A 51 15.31 23.53 22.89
CA GLY A 51 15.68 23.74 21.48
C GLY A 51 16.48 22.61 20.85
N ASP A 52 16.68 21.49 21.54
CA ASP A 52 17.15 20.25 20.92
C ASP A 52 16.03 19.60 20.09
N LEU A 53 16.41 18.93 19.00
CA LEU A 53 15.49 18.08 18.24
C LEU A 53 15.64 16.64 18.73
N VAL A 54 14.52 16.03 19.10
CA VAL A 54 14.45 14.64 19.56
C VAL A 54 13.59 13.85 18.58
N LEU A 55 14.19 12.79 18.01
CA LEU A 55 13.51 11.83 17.16
C LEU A 55 13.09 10.66 18.04
N VAL A 56 11.79 10.34 18.03
CA VAL A 56 11.25 9.20 18.77
C VAL A 56 10.65 8.18 17.80
N ARG A 57 10.74 6.89 18.13
CA ARG A 57 10.18 5.78 17.35
C ARG A 57 9.29 4.92 18.24
N GLN A 58 8.18 4.43 17.68
CA GLN A 58 7.36 3.45 18.38
C GLN A 58 8.17 2.18 18.67
N ALA A 59 7.93 1.58 19.82
CA ALA A 59 8.52 0.33 20.26
C ALA A 59 7.41 -0.61 20.73
N ASP A 60 7.64 -1.92 20.60
CA ASP A 60 6.66 -2.95 20.99
C ASP A 60 6.41 -2.99 22.51
N SER A 61 7.36 -2.48 23.29
CA SER A 61 7.21 -2.30 24.73
C SER A 61 8.07 -1.14 25.22
N TYR A 62 7.60 -0.48 26.28
CA TYR A 62 8.32 0.57 26.98
C TYR A 62 8.63 0.12 28.40
N ARG A 63 9.81 0.48 28.91
CA ARG A 63 10.29 0.03 30.22
C ARG A 63 10.66 1.22 31.12
N PRO A 64 10.61 1.05 32.44
CA PRO A 64 11.20 2.01 33.36
C PRO A 64 12.65 2.33 32.95
N GLY A 65 12.97 3.62 32.88
CA GLY A 65 14.23 4.16 32.38
C GLY A 65 14.17 4.72 30.95
N ASP A 66 13.19 4.33 30.13
CA ASP A 66 13.03 4.85 28.77
C ASP A 66 12.60 6.32 28.80
N VAL A 67 13.20 7.14 27.93
CA VAL A 67 12.71 8.49 27.64
C VAL A 67 11.75 8.40 26.47
N VAL A 68 10.51 8.84 26.67
CA VAL A 68 9.45 8.74 25.65
C VAL A 68 8.77 10.08 25.44
N ALA A 69 8.27 10.31 24.23
CA ALA A 69 7.33 11.38 23.98
C ALA A 69 5.91 10.83 24.03
N TYR A 70 5.02 11.50 24.73
CA TYR A 70 3.62 11.08 24.87
C TYR A 70 2.69 12.27 24.78
N HIS A 71 1.43 11.99 24.41
CA HIS A 71 0.38 12.99 24.40
C HIS A 71 -0.21 13.14 25.80
N ASN A 72 -0.04 14.32 26.41
CA ASN A 72 -0.67 14.64 27.67
C ASN A 72 -2.05 15.25 27.38
N ARG A 73 -3.12 14.47 27.60
CA ARG A 73 -4.49 14.90 27.31
C ARG A 73 -4.99 16.02 28.22
N GLU A 74 -4.49 16.09 29.45
CA GLU A 74 -4.84 17.17 30.39
C GLU A 74 -4.24 18.53 29.96
N LEU A 75 -3.02 18.51 29.40
CA LEU A 75 -2.31 19.72 28.95
C LEU A 75 -2.50 20.02 27.45
N GLY A 76 -3.12 19.10 26.69
CA GLY A 76 -3.33 19.23 25.24
C GLY A 76 -2.03 19.33 24.42
N ARG A 77 -0.90 18.80 24.93
CA ARG A 77 0.42 18.94 24.28
C ARG A 77 1.27 17.68 24.39
N VAL A 78 2.26 17.58 23.52
CA VAL A 78 3.26 16.50 23.56
C VAL A 78 4.30 16.85 24.63
N VAL A 79 4.57 15.90 25.52
CA VAL A 79 5.56 16.00 26.60
C VAL A 79 6.61 14.91 26.41
N LEU A 80 7.86 15.22 26.75
CA LEU A 80 8.99 14.30 26.68
C LEU A 80 9.55 14.08 28.09
N HIS A 81 9.34 12.91 28.69
CA HIS A 81 9.81 12.58 30.03
C HIS A 81 10.27 11.12 30.13
N ARG A 82 10.82 10.73 31.28
CA ARG A 82 11.31 9.38 31.55
C ARG A 82 10.26 8.56 32.30
N ILE A 83 10.08 7.31 31.90
CA ILE A 83 9.26 6.34 32.62
C ILE A 83 10.02 5.94 33.90
N VAL A 84 9.39 6.09 35.08
CA VAL A 84 9.99 5.70 36.36
C VAL A 84 9.40 4.42 36.94
N SER A 85 8.12 4.15 36.68
CA SER A 85 7.42 2.92 37.09
C SER A 85 6.22 2.64 36.17
N LEU A 86 5.68 1.43 36.27
CA LEU A 86 4.42 1.01 35.66
C LEU A 86 3.48 0.59 36.79
N GLU A 87 2.36 1.29 36.93
CA GLU A 87 1.40 1.08 38.03
C GLU A 87 0.00 0.91 37.44
N GLY A 88 -0.66 -0.23 37.72
CA GLY A 88 -2.01 -0.48 37.23
C GLY A 88 -2.16 -0.46 35.70
N GLY A 89 -1.10 -0.79 34.95
CA GLY A 89 -1.09 -0.72 33.48
C GLY A 89 -0.89 0.69 32.91
N ARG A 90 -0.56 1.68 33.74
CA ARG A 90 -0.33 3.08 33.35
C ARG A 90 1.11 3.47 33.68
N TYR A 91 1.73 4.27 32.82
CA TYR A 91 3.12 4.69 33.01
C TYR A 91 3.22 5.90 33.93
N VAL A 92 4.08 5.81 34.93
CA VAL A 92 4.43 6.97 35.76
C VAL A 92 5.61 7.68 35.12
N MET A 93 5.40 8.96 34.79
CA MET A 93 6.35 9.80 34.07
C MET A 93 7.01 10.81 35.01
N LYS A 94 8.29 11.11 34.74
CA LYS A 94 9.03 12.13 35.47
C LYS A 94 10.09 12.79 34.59
N GLY A 95 10.16 14.13 34.65
CA GLY A 95 11.28 14.86 34.08
C GLY A 95 12.57 14.65 34.88
N ASP A 96 13.71 14.49 34.20
CA ASP A 96 15.00 14.15 34.82
C ASP A 96 15.42 15.14 35.94
N VAL A 97 15.03 16.42 35.85
CA VAL A 97 15.33 17.46 36.86
C VAL A 97 14.17 17.70 37.83
N ASN A 98 12.96 17.24 37.50
CA ASN A 98 11.79 17.55 38.30
C ASN A 98 11.89 16.84 39.67
N SER A 99 11.49 17.51 40.75
CA SER A 99 11.42 16.88 42.08
C SER A 99 10.12 16.10 42.30
N TRP A 100 9.12 16.28 41.43
CA TRP A 100 7.83 15.59 41.44
C TRP A 100 7.66 14.65 40.24
N VAL A 101 6.73 13.70 40.34
CA VAL A 101 6.23 12.89 39.22
C VAL A 101 5.08 13.61 38.53
N ASP A 102 4.86 13.34 37.24
CA ASP A 102 3.75 13.95 36.51
C ASP A 102 2.40 13.40 36.99
N SER A 103 1.41 14.29 37.09
CA SER A 103 0.05 13.92 37.51
C SER A 103 -0.65 13.02 36.48
N TYR A 104 -0.39 13.25 35.19
CA TYR A 104 -0.95 12.44 34.11
C TYR A 104 -0.13 11.18 33.89
N GLN A 105 -0.79 10.02 34.03
CA GLN A 105 -0.20 8.71 33.77
C GLN A 105 -0.71 8.20 32.42
N PRO A 106 0.08 8.26 31.33
CA PRO A 106 -0.35 7.79 30.00
C PRO A 106 -0.47 6.25 29.93
N GLY A 107 -1.36 5.78 29.05
CA GLY A 107 -1.37 4.40 28.56
C GLY A 107 -0.44 4.21 27.34
N ASP A 108 -0.36 2.98 26.81
CA ASP A 108 0.43 2.69 25.61
C ASP A 108 -0.02 3.51 24.40
N GLU A 109 -1.32 3.76 24.28
CA GLU A 109 -1.95 4.53 23.19
C GLU A 109 -1.55 6.00 23.17
N ASP A 110 -1.12 6.55 24.32
CA ASP A 110 -0.69 7.93 24.43
C ASP A 110 0.80 8.11 24.09
N ILE A 111 1.58 7.03 24.05
CA ILE A 111 3.02 7.09 23.77
C ILE A 111 3.27 7.18 22.26
N LEU A 112 3.91 8.27 21.84
CA LEU A 112 4.31 8.52 20.45
C LEU A 112 5.57 7.75 20.05
N GLY A 113 6.38 7.37 21.04
CA GLY A 113 7.57 6.56 20.85
C GLY A 113 8.67 6.83 21.86
N ARG A 114 9.66 5.94 21.86
CA ARG A 114 10.91 6.05 22.63
C ARG A 114 11.92 6.90 21.90
N MET A 115 12.64 7.73 22.65
CA MET A 115 13.78 8.50 22.16
C MET A 115 14.79 7.60 21.48
N TRP A 116 15.10 7.96 20.23
CA TRP A 116 16.07 7.25 19.40
C TRP A 116 17.32 8.10 19.16
N ILE A 117 17.14 9.34 18.68
CA ILE A 117 18.24 10.24 18.36
C ILE A 117 17.94 11.63 18.92
N ARG A 118 18.94 12.24 19.56
CA ARG A 118 18.93 13.65 19.96
C ARG A 118 19.92 14.42 19.10
N ILE A 119 19.49 15.54 18.54
CA ILE A 119 20.34 16.45 17.78
C ILE A 119 20.37 17.80 18.49
N PRO A 120 21.49 18.14 19.15
CA PRO A 120 21.60 19.37 19.92
C PRO A 120 21.34 20.60 19.05
N ARG A 121 20.60 21.59 19.56
CA ARG A 121 20.34 22.90 18.93
C ARG A 121 19.59 22.88 17.58
N LEU A 122 19.36 21.72 16.96
CA LEU A 122 18.72 21.64 15.64
C LEU A 122 17.25 22.09 15.68
N GLY A 123 16.57 21.94 16.82
CA GLY A 123 15.21 22.45 17.01
C GLY A 123 15.12 23.96 16.79
N LYS A 124 16.10 24.73 17.28
CA LYS A 124 16.17 26.19 17.06
C LYS A 124 16.35 26.55 15.58
N VAL A 125 17.17 25.79 14.85
CA VAL A 125 17.38 26.00 13.40
C VAL A 125 16.11 25.70 12.62
N LEU A 126 15.40 24.61 12.97
CA LEU A 126 14.12 24.26 12.36
C LEU A 126 13.05 25.33 12.63
N GLU A 127 12.95 25.83 13.86
CA GLU A 127 12.03 26.92 14.21
C GLU A 127 12.36 28.21 13.44
N TRP A 128 13.65 28.50 13.23
CA TRP A 128 14.08 29.62 12.41
C TRP A 128 13.67 29.44 10.94
N ILE A 129 13.98 28.30 10.31
CA ILE A 129 13.62 28.03 8.90
C ILE A 129 12.10 28.02 8.69
N ARG A 130 11.31 27.63 9.69
CA ARG A 130 9.85 27.54 9.58
C ARG A 130 9.17 28.89 9.36
N LYS A 131 9.86 30.01 9.60
CA LYS A 131 9.36 31.35 9.25
C LYS A 131 9.46 31.57 7.72
N PRO A 132 8.38 32.01 7.04
CA PRO A 132 8.36 32.13 5.57
C PRO A 132 9.49 32.99 5.00
N GLU A 133 9.82 34.07 5.71
CA GLU A 133 10.89 35.00 5.34
C GLU A 133 12.26 34.30 5.28
N HIS A 134 12.56 33.47 6.29
CA HIS A 134 13.83 32.75 6.38
C HIS A 134 13.89 31.58 5.38
N ALA A 135 12.77 30.87 5.19
CA ALA A 135 12.66 29.82 4.17
C ALA A 135 12.94 30.36 2.76
N ALA A 136 12.41 31.54 2.42
CA ALA A 136 12.63 32.18 1.13
C ALA A 136 14.11 32.54 0.90
N VAL A 137 14.80 33.05 1.91
CA VAL A 137 16.24 33.36 1.84
C VAL A 137 17.07 32.09 1.63
N VAL A 138 16.76 31.00 2.33
CA VAL A 138 17.47 29.72 2.17
C VAL A 138 17.23 29.14 0.77
N ALA A 139 15.99 29.11 0.30
CA ALA A 139 15.64 28.62 -1.03
C ALA A 139 16.31 29.45 -2.14
N GLY A 140 16.28 30.78 -2.01
CA GLY A 140 16.94 31.70 -2.94
C GLY A 140 18.46 31.49 -2.97
N SER A 141 19.09 31.27 -1.81
CA SER A 141 20.52 31.02 -1.70
C SER A 141 20.94 29.69 -2.34
N VAL A 142 20.16 28.63 -2.16
CA VAL A 142 20.39 27.32 -2.81
C VAL A 142 20.19 27.42 -4.33
N ALA A 143 19.17 28.13 -4.78
CA ALA A 143 18.91 28.36 -6.20
C ALA A 143 20.04 29.18 -6.84
N ALA A 144 20.50 30.25 -6.18
CA ALA A 144 21.64 31.07 -6.63
C ALA A 144 22.95 30.27 -6.66
N ALA A 145 23.26 29.48 -5.64
CA ALA A 145 24.45 28.63 -5.61
C ALA A 145 24.43 27.56 -6.72
N SER A 146 23.27 26.95 -6.96
CA SER A 146 23.06 25.97 -8.04
C SER A 146 23.21 26.63 -9.42
N GLY A 147 22.67 27.84 -9.59
CA GLY A 147 22.82 28.65 -10.80
C GLY A 147 24.27 29.07 -11.07
N LEU A 148 25.01 29.50 -10.04
CA LEU A 148 26.42 29.89 -10.14
C LEU A 148 27.34 28.69 -10.44
N ALA A 149 27.06 27.52 -9.85
CA ALA A 149 27.77 26.28 -10.17
C ALA A 149 27.52 25.82 -11.62
N GLY A 150 26.32 26.06 -12.16
CA GLY A 150 25.99 25.83 -13.58
C GLY A 150 26.62 26.86 -14.54
N ALA A 151 26.63 28.14 -14.16
CA ALA A 151 27.16 29.23 -14.98
C ALA A 151 28.69 29.21 -15.10
N GLY A 152 29.41 28.77 -14.05
CA GLY A 152 30.88 28.63 -14.07
C GLY A 152 31.41 27.57 -15.05
N GLN A 153 30.59 26.59 -15.43
CA GLN A 153 30.94 25.58 -16.45
C GLN A 153 30.54 25.99 -17.88
N ALA A 154 29.52 26.83 -18.04
CA ALA A 154 29.06 27.28 -19.36
C ALA A 154 30.04 28.28 -20.03
N SER A 155 30.80 29.06 -19.25
CA SER A 155 31.67 30.11 -19.79
C SER A 155 33.03 29.61 -20.31
N ARG A 156 33.50 28.41 -19.91
CA ARG A 156 34.82 27.90 -20.32
C ARG A 156 34.82 27.06 -21.60
N LYS A 157 33.65 26.80 -22.21
CA LYS A 157 33.53 25.93 -23.39
C LYS A 157 32.82 26.62 -24.58
N ARG A 158 32.94 27.94 -24.69
CA ARG A 158 32.44 28.71 -25.85
C ARG A 158 33.57 29.11 -26.82
N ARG A 159 34.50 28.18 -27.08
CA ARG A 159 35.52 28.35 -28.12
C ARG A 159 36.03 27.02 -28.67
N GLN A 160 35.12 26.21 -29.22
CA GLN A 160 35.39 25.26 -30.32
C GLN A 160 34.10 24.49 -30.66
N GLY A 161 33.68 24.59 -31.92
CA GLY A 161 32.85 23.62 -32.67
C GLY A 161 31.50 23.21 -32.07
N GLY A 162 30.42 23.62 -32.73
CA GLY A 162 29.10 23.01 -32.54
C GLY A 162 29.12 21.53 -32.92
N GLY A 163 29.42 20.68 -31.95
CA GLY A 163 29.14 19.24 -32.02
C GLY A 163 27.79 18.98 -31.36
N SER A 164 26.85 18.38 -32.09
CA SER A 164 25.70 17.74 -31.50
C SER A 164 26.17 16.80 -30.38
N LEU A 165 25.50 16.85 -29.22
CA LEU A 165 25.80 15.92 -28.12
C LEU A 165 25.74 14.49 -28.67
N PRO A 166 26.78 13.65 -28.47
CA PRO A 166 26.74 12.29 -28.97
C PRO A 166 25.53 11.56 -28.37
N PRO A 167 24.77 10.78 -29.16
CA PRO A 167 23.52 10.14 -28.72
C PRO A 167 23.69 9.30 -27.44
N ALA A 168 24.88 8.75 -27.19
CA ALA A 168 25.22 8.03 -25.95
C ALA A 168 25.15 8.91 -24.68
N SER A 169 25.45 10.20 -24.77
CA SER A 169 25.38 11.12 -23.62
C SER A 169 23.93 11.47 -23.25
N VAL A 170 23.06 11.63 -24.24
CA VAL A 170 21.61 11.81 -24.05
C VAL A 170 21.00 10.53 -23.50
N GLY A 171 21.36 9.38 -24.07
CA GLY A 171 20.95 8.05 -23.61
C GLY A 171 21.29 7.79 -22.14
N MET A 172 22.47 8.20 -21.69
CA MET A 172 22.89 8.06 -20.31
C MET A 172 22.10 8.94 -19.34
N TRP A 173 21.80 10.19 -19.70
CA TRP A 173 20.92 11.04 -18.87
C TRP A 173 19.50 10.52 -18.80
N VAL A 174 18.95 10.02 -19.92
CA VAL A 174 17.66 9.33 -19.95
C VAL A 174 17.68 8.12 -19.00
N ALA A 175 18.73 7.28 -19.08
CA ALA A 175 18.86 6.12 -18.20
C ALA A 175 18.93 6.50 -16.71
N VAL A 176 19.71 7.53 -16.35
CA VAL A 176 19.84 7.99 -14.96
C VAL A 176 18.54 8.60 -14.43
N ILE A 177 17.88 9.46 -15.20
CA ILE A 177 16.59 10.06 -14.82
C ILE A 177 15.53 8.96 -14.67
N SER A 178 15.46 8.04 -15.64
CA SER A 178 14.55 6.91 -15.59
C SER A 178 14.80 6.01 -14.39
N LEU A 179 16.05 5.74 -14.02
CA LEU A 179 16.40 4.96 -12.84
C LEU A 179 16.01 5.67 -11.53
N ALA A 180 16.17 7.01 -11.47
CA ALA A 180 15.70 7.81 -10.34
C ALA A 180 14.15 7.79 -10.22
N VAL A 181 13.44 7.85 -11.35
CA VAL A 181 11.98 7.71 -11.40
C VAL A 181 11.55 6.32 -10.91
N VAL A 182 12.23 5.25 -11.35
CA VAL A 182 11.99 3.89 -10.85
C VAL A 182 12.19 3.84 -9.33
N ALA A 183 13.31 4.36 -8.81
CA ALA A 183 13.58 4.36 -7.38
C ALA A 183 12.50 5.11 -6.57
N ALA A 184 12.02 6.25 -7.07
CA ALA A 184 10.94 7.02 -6.45
C ALA A 184 9.62 6.23 -6.42
N PHE A 185 9.25 5.57 -7.52
CA PHE A 185 8.02 4.77 -7.58
C PHE A 185 8.12 3.46 -6.79
N VAL A 186 9.32 2.86 -6.67
CA VAL A 186 9.55 1.72 -5.77
C VAL A 186 9.37 2.13 -4.30
N ALA A 187 9.89 3.29 -3.90
CA ALA A 187 9.67 3.82 -2.56
C ALA A 187 8.18 4.10 -2.30
N LEU A 188 7.48 4.68 -3.27
CA LEU A 188 6.03 4.92 -3.19
C LEU A 188 5.25 3.59 -3.10
N ALA A 189 5.64 2.57 -3.86
CA ALA A 189 5.06 1.23 -3.79
C ALA A 189 5.28 0.60 -2.40
N ALA A 190 6.49 0.70 -1.83
CA ALA A 190 6.77 0.16 -0.50
C ALA A 190 5.84 0.76 0.58
N VAL A 191 5.58 2.07 0.51
CA VAL A 191 4.64 2.75 1.42
C VAL A 191 3.19 2.36 1.13
N ALA A 192 2.79 2.22 -0.13
CA ALA A 192 1.40 1.92 -0.49
C ALA A 192 1.01 0.45 -0.26
N PHE A 193 1.94 -0.49 -0.44
CA PHE A 193 1.70 -1.92 -0.23
C PHE A 193 1.86 -2.36 1.24
N SER A 194 2.52 -1.57 2.08
CA SER A 194 2.57 -1.80 3.53
C SER A 194 1.33 -1.34 4.30
N ARG A 195 0.36 -0.71 3.62
CA ARG A 195 -0.91 -0.27 4.22
C ARG A 195 -2.08 -1.03 3.67
N ASP A 196 -3.05 -1.35 4.52
CA ASP A 196 -4.31 -1.94 4.08
C ASP A 196 -5.09 -0.97 3.17
N GLU A 197 -5.83 -1.54 2.21
CA GLU A 197 -6.66 -0.77 1.27
C GLU A 197 -7.84 -0.11 1.98
N MET A 198 -8.38 -0.81 2.98
CA MET A 198 -9.49 -0.37 3.81
C MET A 198 -9.00 -0.02 5.21
N ARG A 199 -9.61 0.99 5.82
CA ARG A 199 -9.48 1.26 7.25
C ARG A 199 -10.85 1.13 7.91
N THR A 200 -10.88 0.57 9.12
CA THR A 200 -12.09 0.57 9.92
C THR A 200 -12.18 1.92 10.64
N VAL A 201 -13.29 2.62 10.43
CA VAL A 201 -13.62 3.88 11.10
C VAL A 201 -14.79 3.63 12.03
N GLU A 202 -14.68 4.13 13.26
CA GLU A 202 -15.77 4.10 14.23
C GLU A 202 -16.67 5.31 13.97
N ASP A 203 -17.89 5.05 13.52
CA ASP A 203 -18.95 6.05 13.39
C ASP A 203 -19.82 6.01 14.65
N HIS A 204 -20.13 7.18 15.19
CA HIS A 204 -21.02 7.35 16.33
C HIS A 204 -22.39 7.78 15.83
N ILE A 205 -23.38 6.89 15.97
CA ILE A 205 -24.73 7.13 15.46
C ILE A 205 -25.64 7.45 16.65
N PRO A 206 -26.38 8.57 16.62
CA PRO A 206 -27.24 8.96 17.71
C PRO A 206 -28.40 7.96 17.87
N LEU A 207 -28.66 7.59 19.11
CA LEU A 207 -29.75 6.73 19.53
C LEU A 207 -30.73 7.59 20.32
N ARG A 208 -32.00 7.69 19.89
CA ARG A 208 -33.01 8.49 20.62
C ARG A 208 -34.09 7.58 21.18
N HIS A 209 -34.32 7.73 22.48
CA HIS A 209 -35.41 7.07 23.20
C HIS A 209 -36.52 8.08 23.44
N GLU A 210 -37.73 7.75 23.01
CA GLU A 210 -38.93 8.54 23.24
C GLU A 210 -39.96 7.71 24.01
N GLY A 211 -40.63 8.34 24.96
CA GLY A 211 -41.73 7.76 25.71
C GLY A 211 -42.97 8.63 25.62
N SER A 212 -44.14 8.02 25.76
CA SER A 212 -45.42 8.73 25.85
C SER A 212 -46.26 8.11 26.95
N PHE A 213 -46.52 8.89 28.00
CA PHE A 213 -47.43 8.54 29.08
C PHE A 213 -48.87 8.89 28.73
N SER A 214 -49.77 8.00 29.10
CA SER A 214 -51.21 8.24 29.12
C SER A 214 -51.77 7.70 30.42
N TYR A 215 -52.72 8.41 31.01
CA TYR A 215 -53.49 7.85 32.11
C TYR A 215 -54.94 8.30 32.04
N SER A 216 -55.81 7.47 32.60
CA SER A 216 -57.23 7.78 32.77
C SER A 216 -57.74 7.13 34.05
N ALA A 217 -58.46 7.89 34.85
CA ALA A 217 -59.06 7.40 36.09
C ALA A 217 -60.59 7.50 35.97
N PRO A 218 -61.29 6.39 35.66
CA PRO A 218 -62.75 6.37 35.63
C PRO A 218 -63.33 6.88 36.95
N ALA A 219 -64.24 7.84 36.86
CA ALA A 219 -64.79 8.54 38.01
C ALA A 219 -66.32 8.43 38.02
N ALA A 220 -66.92 8.43 39.21
CA ALA A 220 -68.36 8.59 39.32
C ALA A 220 -68.80 9.95 38.70
N PRO A 221 -69.97 10.03 38.05
CA PRO A 221 -70.48 11.29 37.49
C PRO A 221 -70.47 12.41 38.52
N SER A 222 -69.78 13.51 38.22
CA SER A 222 -69.64 14.63 39.14
C SER A 222 -69.30 15.93 38.40
N PRO A 223 -69.53 17.11 39.02
CA PRO A 223 -69.07 18.39 38.47
C PRO A 223 -67.54 18.58 38.47
N ALA A 224 -66.76 17.64 39.02
CA ALA A 224 -65.32 17.77 39.13
C ALA A 224 -64.58 17.48 37.79
N TYR A 225 -65.25 16.83 36.84
CA TYR A 225 -64.69 16.49 35.53
C TYR A 225 -65.73 16.77 34.43
N ASP A 226 -65.26 17.20 33.26
CA ASP A 226 -66.11 17.41 32.08
C ASP A 226 -66.56 16.09 31.43
N GLY A 227 -65.93 14.97 31.79
CA GLY A 227 -66.17 13.64 31.23
C GLY A 227 -66.32 12.54 32.29
N PRO A 228 -66.49 11.27 31.86
CA PRO A 228 -66.68 10.13 32.77
C PRO A 228 -65.39 9.67 33.48
N ALA A 229 -64.26 10.36 33.27
CA ALA A 229 -62.97 10.01 33.83
C ALA A 229 -62.08 11.25 33.94
N ALA A 230 -61.18 11.26 34.92
CA ALA A 230 -60.03 12.16 34.91
C ALA A 230 -59.04 11.71 33.82
N VAL A 231 -58.48 12.64 33.04
CA VAL A 231 -57.51 12.33 31.98
C VAL A 231 -56.15 12.98 32.28
N ALA A 232 -55.19 12.80 31.37
CA ALA A 232 -53.85 13.37 31.52
C ALA A 232 -53.89 14.89 31.74
N GLY A 233 -53.28 15.35 32.83
CA GLY A 233 -53.32 16.73 33.31
C GLY A 233 -54.32 16.98 34.45
N ASP A 234 -55.40 16.21 34.53
CA ASP A 234 -56.43 16.41 35.56
C ASP A 234 -55.98 15.90 36.94
N PRO A 235 -56.39 16.56 38.03
CA PRO A 235 -56.20 16.05 39.37
C PRO A 235 -57.16 14.88 39.64
N ILE A 236 -56.64 13.75 40.12
CA ILE A 236 -57.44 12.55 40.39
C ILE A 236 -58.01 12.64 41.82
N MET A 237 -59.31 12.95 41.90
CA MET A 237 -60.08 12.97 43.15
C MET A 237 -60.31 11.55 43.69
N LEU A 238 -59.72 11.23 44.84
CA LEU A 238 -59.72 9.89 45.44
C LEU A 238 -61.10 9.45 45.94
N ALA A 239 -62.00 10.40 46.18
CA ALA A 239 -63.40 10.14 46.51
C ALA A 239 -64.21 9.65 45.31
N LEU A 240 -63.80 10.00 44.09
CA LEU A 240 -64.55 9.75 42.85
C LEU A 240 -63.93 8.64 42.00
N ALA A 241 -62.60 8.51 42.02
CA ALA A 241 -61.85 7.52 41.27
C ALA A 241 -60.99 6.67 42.22
N ARG A 242 -61.14 5.34 42.13
CA ARG A 242 -60.37 4.36 42.93
C ARG A 242 -59.33 3.60 42.13
N ARG A 243 -59.35 3.71 40.80
CA ARG A 243 -58.45 3.02 39.88
C ARG A 243 -57.95 4.00 38.83
N MET A 244 -56.69 3.87 38.45
CA MET A 244 -56.06 4.63 37.38
C MET A 244 -55.49 3.66 36.35
N ASN A 245 -56.01 3.73 35.13
CA ASN A 245 -55.43 3.04 33.98
C ASN A 245 -54.22 3.84 33.52
N VAL A 246 -53.09 3.15 33.34
CA VAL A 246 -51.81 3.73 32.92
C VAL A 246 -51.40 3.07 31.62
N GLY A 247 -51.03 3.88 30.64
CA GLY A 247 -50.40 3.45 29.41
C GLY A 247 -49.06 4.14 29.21
N PHE A 248 -48.07 3.39 28.75
CA PHE A 248 -46.79 3.91 28.32
C PHE A 248 -46.42 3.32 26.97
N THR A 249 -46.18 4.18 25.98
CA THR A 249 -45.65 3.77 24.67
C THR A 249 -44.20 4.21 24.59
N TYR A 250 -43.31 3.26 24.30
CA TYR A 250 -41.89 3.50 24.04
C TYR A 250 -41.62 3.43 22.56
N GLN A 251 -40.77 4.33 22.05
CA GLN A 251 -40.27 4.31 20.68
C GLN A 251 -38.76 4.57 20.65
N LEU A 252 -38.04 3.77 19.86
CA LEU A 252 -36.62 3.94 19.55
C LEU A 252 -36.49 4.58 18.16
N LEU A 253 -35.66 5.61 18.02
CA LEU A 253 -35.33 6.21 16.72
C LEU A 253 -33.83 6.07 16.44
N VAL A 254 -33.51 5.40 15.32
CA VAL A 254 -32.15 5.17 14.82
C VAL A 254 -32.13 5.32 13.29
N ASP A 255 -31.22 6.14 12.76
CA ASP A 255 -31.17 6.50 11.33
C ASP A 255 -30.47 5.45 10.44
N ILE A 256 -30.31 4.21 10.89
CA ILE A 256 -29.65 3.13 10.14
C ILE A 256 -30.41 1.80 10.25
N PRO A 257 -30.23 0.85 9.30
CA PRO A 257 -30.76 -0.50 9.45
C PRO A 257 -30.19 -1.19 10.69
N HIS A 258 -31.08 -1.71 11.54
CA HIS A 258 -30.73 -2.29 12.84
C HIS A 258 -31.70 -3.41 13.23
N GLN A 259 -31.32 -4.21 14.23
CA GLN A 259 -32.19 -5.15 14.90
C GLN A 259 -32.31 -4.77 16.37
N THR A 260 -33.54 -4.81 16.87
CA THR A 260 -33.88 -4.38 18.22
C THR A 260 -34.57 -5.53 18.94
N GLN A 261 -34.04 -5.88 20.11
CA GLN A 261 -34.66 -6.84 21.02
C GLN A 261 -34.61 -6.27 22.44
N GLY A 262 -35.67 -6.44 23.19
CA GLY A 262 -35.72 -5.86 24.53
C GLY A 262 -36.78 -6.48 25.40
N ARG A 263 -36.79 -6.01 26.65
CA ARG A 263 -37.84 -6.30 27.62
C ARG A 263 -38.29 -5.01 28.30
N ALA A 264 -39.57 -4.94 28.59
CA ALA A 264 -40.18 -3.78 29.19
C ALA A 264 -41.11 -4.17 30.34
N ARG A 265 -41.18 -3.34 31.38
CA ARG A 265 -42.13 -3.48 32.49
C ARG A 265 -42.60 -2.13 32.98
N LEU A 266 -43.73 -2.10 33.69
CA LEU A 266 -44.28 -0.88 34.26
C LEU A 266 -44.43 -1.04 35.76
N LEU A 267 -43.81 -0.13 36.51
CA LEU A 267 -43.84 -0.10 37.97
C LEU A 267 -44.50 1.18 38.46
N ALA A 268 -45.11 1.11 39.64
CA ALA A 268 -45.49 2.28 40.42
C ALA A 268 -44.69 2.27 41.73
N ARG A 269 -44.02 3.36 42.05
CA ARG A 269 -43.28 3.51 43.31
C ARG A 269 -43.99 4.51 44.20
N VAL A 270 -44.36 4.06 45.40
CA VAL A 270 -44.98 4.89 46.44
C VAL A 270 -43.95 5.15 47.52
N GLY A 271 -43.84 6.38 48.01
CA GLY A 271 -42.95 6.72 49.10
C GLY A 271 -43.14 8.14 49.58
N ASP A 272 -42.25 8.60 50.45
CA ASP A 272 -42.19 10.00 50.85
C ASP A 272 -41.27 10.83 49.91
N PHE A 273 -41.29 12.15 50.08
CA PHE A 273 -40.40 13.07 49.37
C PHE A 273 -39.02 13.18 50.05
N THR A 274 -38.79 12.47 51.16
CA THR A 274 -37.59 12.61 51.99
C THR A 274 -36.43 11.80 51.41
N PRO A 275 -35.22 12.37 51.28
CA PRO A 275 -34.03 11.60 50.95
C PRO A 275 -33.81 10.49 51.98
N GLY A 276 -33.80 9.23 51.51
CA GLY A 276 -33.65 8.05 52.38
C GLY A 276 -34.92 7.57 53.08
N GLY A 277 -36.07 8.19 52.82
CA GLY A 277 -37.34 7.76 53.38
C GLY A 277 -37.90 6.48 52.74
N TRP A 278 -39.03 6.01 53.26
CA TRP A 278 -39.57 4.70 52.89
C TRP A 278 -40.07 4.68 51.45
N LYS A 279 -39.88 3.54 50.78
CA LYS A 279 -40.33 3.33 49.40
C LYS A 279 -40.89 1.93 49.24
N ARG A 280 -41.95 1.81 48.46
CA ARG A 280 -42.58 0.55 48.07
C ARG A 280 -42.84 0.56 46.58
N THR A 281 -42.53 -0.54 45.93
CA THR A 281 -42.73 -0.71 44.49
C THR A 281 -43.87 -1.68 44.27
N LEU A 282 -44.87 -1.26 43.49
CA LEU A 282 -45.98 -2.05 43.01
C LEU A 282 -45.73 -2.37 41.54
N GLU A 283 -45.78 -3.64 41.17
CA GLU A 283 -45.65 -4.05 39.78
C GLU A 283 -47.01 -3.91 39.09
N LEU A 284 -47.10 -3.03 38.08
CA LEU A 284 -48.33 -2.83 37.30
C LEU A 284 -48.38 -3.75 36.09
N THR A 285 -47.21 -3.97 35.48
CA THR A 285 -47.02 -4.86 34.34
C THR A 285 -45.70 -5.61 34.55
N PRO A 286 -45.70 -6.96 34.51
CA PRO A 286 -44.46 -7.74 34.59
C PRO A 286 -43.60 -7.54 33.34
N TRP A 287 -42.41 -8.14 33.32
CA TRP A 287 -41.55 -8.13 32.14
C TRP A 287 -42.26 -8.71 30.91
N GLN A 288 -42.27 -7.95 29.83
CA GLN A 288 -42.72 -8.34 28.51
C GLN A 288 -41.56 -8.21 27.53
N GLU A 289 -41.27 -9.27 26.79
CA GLU A 289 -40.29 -9.23 25.71
C GLU A 289 -40.90 -8.61 24.45
N PHE A 290 -40.11 -7.87 23.70
CA PHE A 290 -40.52 -7.27 22.43
C PHE A 290 -39.39 -7.29 21.41
N GLN A 291 -39.77 -7.25 20.14
CA GLN A 291 -38.87 -7.12 18.98
C GLN A 291 -39.29 -5.90 18.16
N GLY A 292 -38.30 -5.20 17.62
CA GLY A 292 -38.52 -3.93 16.92
C GLY A 292 -38.46 -2.73 17.86
N ASP A 293 -38.88 -1.58 17.32
CA ASP A 293 -38.54 -0.28 17.89
C ASP A 293 -39.64 0.33 18.77
N GLU A 294 -40.75 -0.38 18.95
CA GLU A 294 -41.90 0.08 19.73
C GLU A 294 -42.37 -0.98 20.72
N VAL A 295 -42.73 -0.55 21.93
CA VAL A 295 -43.46 -1.40 22.89
C VAL A 295 -44.47 -0.58 23.66
N ARG A 296 -45.65 -1.16 23.89
CA ARG A 296 -46.74 -0.53 24.65
C ARG A 296 -47.00 -1.31 25.93
N LEU A 297 -46.89 -0.62 27.06
CA LEU A 297 -47.20 -1.13 28.39
C LEU A 297 -48.55 -0.59 28.84
N LEU A 298 -49.37 -1.47 29.40
CA LEU A 298 -50.66 -1.12 29.98
C LEU A 298 -50.74 -1.72 31.39
N GLY A 299 -51.15 -0.90 32.36
CA GLY A 299 -51.27 -1.30 33.76
C GLY A 299 -52.43 -0.59 34.44
N VAL A 300 -52.86 -1.12 35.59
CA VAL A 300 -53.91 -0.52 36.41
C VAL A 300 -53.35 -0.30 37.81
N LEU A 301 -53.31 0.94 38.26
CA LEU A 301 -52.96 1.29 39.63
C LEU A 301 -54.24 1.37 40.47
N ASP A 302 -54.33 0.49 41.48
CA ASP A 302 -55.40 0.54 42.49
C ASP A 302 -55.04 1.56 43.57
N LEU A 303 -55.75 2.70 43.55
CA LEU A 303 -55.51 3.80 44.50
C LEU A 303 -55.97 3.44 45.91
N GLY A 304 -56.92 2.49 46.05
CA GLY A 304 -57.32 1.96 47.35
C GLY A 304 -56.18 1.20 48.03
N GLN A 305 -55.48 0.36 47.27
CA GLN A 305 -54.30 -0.37 47.76
C GLN A 305 -53.15 0.58 48.12
N VAL A 306 -52.93 1.63 47.34
CA VAL A 306 -51.91 2.65 47.63
C VAL A 306 -52.20 3.37 48.95
N LEU A 307 -53.44 3.80 49.15
CA LEU A 307 -53.85 4.49 50.40
C LEU A 307 -53.76 3.57 51.62
N GLU A 308 -54.15 2.30 51.46
CA GLU A 308 -54.03 1.31 52.52
C GLU A 308 -52.55 1.03 52.88
N LEU A 309 -51.68 0.95 51.89
CA LEU A 309 -50.23 0.81 52.09
C LEU A 309 -49.65 2.00 52.87
N VAL A 310 -50.03 3.23 52.49
CA VAL A 310 -49.61 4.45 53.20
C VAL A 310 -50.07 4.38 54.66
N ARG A 311 -51.35 4.06 54.90
CA ARG A 311 -51.92 3.94 56.26
C ARG A 311 -51.19 2.91 57.11
N GLN A 312 -50.83 1.75 56.55
CA GLN A 312 -50.05 0.73 57.25
C GLN A 312 -48.65 1.23 57.62
N VAL A 313 -47.98 1.95 56.72
CA VAL A 313 -46.67 2.54 57.01
C VAL A 313 -46.77 3.59 58.11
N GLU A 314 -47.78 4.47 58.08
CA GLU A 314 -48.02 5.47 59.14
C GLU A 314 -48.27 4.80 60.49
N GLN A 315 -49.04 3.71 60.53
CA GLN A 315 -49.30 2.95 61.75
C GLN A 315 -48.05 2.28 62.34
N VAL A 316 -47.17 1.76 61.49
CA VAL A 316 -45.95 1.05 61.92
C VAL A 316 -44.84 2.04 62.31
N THR A 317 -44.69 3.13 61.56
CA THR A 317 -43.60 4.10 61.75
C THR A 317 -43.94 5.22 62.74
N GLY A 318 -45.22 5.49 62.97
CA GLY A 318 -45.68 6.66 63.73
C GLY A 318 -45.47 8.00 63.02
N VAL A 319 -44.92 7.99 61.79
CA VAL A 319 -44.66 9.19 61.00
C VAL A 319 -45.83 9.42 60.04
N THR A 320 -46.44 10.59 60.12
CA THR A 320 -47.49 11.02 59.20
C THR A 320 -46.97 12.15 58.30
N ALA A 321 -47.20 12.03 56.99
CA ALA A 321 -46.83 13.06 56.03
C ALA A 321 -48.09 13.69 55.43
N SER A 322 -48.01 14.99 55.12
CA SER A 322 -49.11 15.71 54.45
C SER A 322 -49.21 15.36 52.96
N THR A 323 -48.16 14.79 52.38
CA THR A 323 -48.09 14.42 50.97
C THR A 323 -47.10 13.28 50.77
N TYR A 324 -47.48 12.32 49.94
CA TYR A 324 -46.68 11.20 49.47
C TYR A 324 -46.40 11.32 47.98
N ARG A 325 -45.32 10.68 47.53
CA ARG A 325 -44.97 10.60 46.11
C ARG A 325 -45.45 9.27 45.54
N VAL A 326 -46.10 9.34 44.38
CA VAL A 326 -46.39 8.17 43.54
C VAL A 326 -45.69 8.39 42.20
N SER A 327 -44.73 7.56 41.84
CA SER A 327 -43.97 7.65 40.59
C SER A 327 -44.32 6.49 39.68
N LEU A 328 -44.74 6.76 38.45
CA LEU A 328 -44.86 5.76 37.40
C LEU A 328 -43.51 5.61 36.70
N LEU A 329 -43.01 4.38 36.66
CA LEU A 329 -41.65 4.03 36.25
C LEU A 329 -41.72 2.89 35.22
N PRO A 330 -41.89 3.21 33.93
CA PRO A 330 -41.56 2.27 32.87
C PRO A 330 -40.07 1.95 32.95
N VAL A 331 -39.71 0.69 32.76
CA VAL A 331 -38.32 0.26 32.62
C VAL A 331 -38.25 -0.50 31.31
N VAL A 332 -37.55 0.07 30.33
CA VAL A 332 -37.31 -0.54 29.03
C VAL A 332 -35.82 -0.84 28.94
N GLU A 333 -35.46 -2.11 28.84
CA GLU A 333 -34.12 -2.57 28.55
C GLU A 333 -34.08 -3.02 27.09
N VAL A 334 -33.24 -2.37 26.28
CA VAL A 334 -33.18 -2.60 24.86
C VAL A 334 -31.74 -2.88 24.43
N ALA A 335 -31.57 -3.92 23.64
CA ALA A 335 -30.34 -4.23 22.93
C ALA A 335 -30.55 -3.90 21.45
N VAL A 336 -29.66 -3.07 20.92
CA VAL A 336 -29.66 -2.63 19.52
C VAL A 336 -28.39 -3.15 18.88
N GLU A 337 -28.55 -3.88 17.77
CA GLU A 337 -27.45 -4.40 16.97
C GLU A 337 -27.49 -3.81 15.57
N ALA A 338 -26.38 -3.21 15.13
CA ALA A 338 -26.28 -2.61 13.82
C ALA A 338 -24.85 -2.66 13.28
N GLN A 339 -24.68 -3.15 12.04
CA GLN A 339 -23.42 -3.14 11.29
C GLN A 339 -22.16 -3.53 12.12
N GLY A 340 -22.25 -4.62 12.88
CA GLY A 340 -21.15 -5.15 13.70
C GLY A 340 -20.91 -4.43 15.04
N GLY A 341 -21.70 -3.40 15.35
CA GLY A 341 -21.78 -2.78 16.67
C GLY A 341 -23.01 -3.27 17.44
N SER A 342 -22.91 -3.31 18.76
CA SER A 342 -24.04 -3.57 19.65
C SER A 342 -24.00 -2.63 20.85
N VAL A 343 -25.18 -2.18 21.28
CA VAL A 343 -25.34 -1.37 22.49
C VAL A 343 -26.56 -1.86 23.27
N THR A 344 -26.43 -1.90 24.58
CA THR A 344 -27.56 -2.12 25.48
C THR A 344 -27.82 -0.83 26.24
N SER A 345 -29.04 -0.35 26.22
CA SER A 345 -29.46 0.83 26.96
C SER A 345 -30.70 0.56 27.80
N THR A 346 -30.87 1.37 28.84
CA THR A 346 -32.02 1.32 29.73
C THR A 346 -32.70 2.67 29.74
N PHE A 347 -33.98 2.69 29.34
CA PHE A 347 -34.82 3.88 29.37
C PHE A 347 -35.84 3.75 30.50
N SER A 348 -35.73 4.61 31.51
CA SER A 348 -36.61 4.58 32.68
C SER A 348 -36.98 5.99 33.17
N PRO A 349 -37.79 6.74 32.40
CA PRO A 349 -38.31 8.03 32.84
C PRO A 349 -39.30 7.86 34.00
N SER A 350 -39.44 8.89 34.83
CA SER A 350 -40.41 8.92 35.93
C SER A 350 -41.50 9.95 35.69
N LEU A 351 -42.76 9.54 35.81
CA LEU A 351 -43.89 10.46 35.92
C LEU A 351 -44.34 10.52 37.38
N ASP A 352 -44.04 11.64 38.03
CA ASP A 352 -44.27 11.82 39.47
C ASP A 352 -45.63 12.46 39.76
N PHE A 353 -46.27 11.98 40.81
CA PHE A 353 -47.52 12.51 41.35
C PHE A 353 -47.35 12.82 42.84
N ARG A 354 -48.01 13.89 43.27
CA ARG A 354 -48.24 14.23 44.67
C ARG A 354 -49.58 13.65 45.10
N LEU A 355 -49.54 12.77 46.08
CA LEU A 355 -50.70 12.14 46.70
C LEU A 355 -50.94 12.76 48.08
N ASP A 356 -52.11 13.36 48.27
CA ASP A 356 -52.62 13.74 49.59
C ASP A 356 -53.86 12.90 49.94
N GLN A 357 -54.55 13.23 51.05
CA GLN A 357 -55.73 12.47 51.51
C GLN A 357 -56.96 12.59 50.58
N LYS A 358 -57.00 13.59 49.71
CA LYS A 358 -58.17 13.95 48.89
C LYS A 358 -57.93 13.72 47.40
N GLN A 359 -56.70 13.94 46.94
CA GLN A 359 -56.37 13.97 45.52
C GLN A 359 -54.96 13.46 45.23
N MET A 360 -54.76 13.02 43.99
CA MET A 360 -53.46 12.75 43.40
C MET A 360 -53.27 13.66 42.19
N VAL A 361 -52.22 14.48 42.21
CA VAL A 361 -51.96 15.51 41.18
C VAL A 361 -50.58 15.28 40.59
N MET A 362 -50.45 15.41 39.26
CA MET A 362 -49.15 15.32 38.60
C MET A 362 -48.20 16.40 39.15
N ALA A 363 -46.99 16.00 39.53
CA ALA A 363 -45.95 16.92 39.95
C ALA A 363 -45.36 17.64 38.72
N SER A 364 -45.17 18.96 38.81
CA SER A 364 -44.43 19.68 37.78
C SER A 364 -42.97 19.21 37.77
N PRO A 365 -42.37 18.97 36.60
CA PRO A 365 -40.97 18.54 36.52
C PRO A 365 -40.05 19.61 37.12
N GLU A 366 -39.09 19.21 37.94
CA GLU A 366 -38.00 20.09 38.32
C GLU A 366 -37.19 20.44 37.06
N PRO A 367 -36.78 21.71 36.85
CA PRO A 367 -35.99 22.09 35.71
C PRO A 367 -34.65 21.33 35.72
N SER A 368 -34.46 20.44 34.73
CA SER A 368 -33.18 19.76 34.51
C SER A 368 -32.06 20.78 34.29
N PRO A 369 -30.85 20.57 34.85
CA PRO A 369 -29.70 21.46 34.66
C PRO A 369 -29.13 21.47 33.24
N VAL A 370 -29.67 20.65 32.34
CA VAL A 370 -29.33 20.62 30.90
C VAL A 370 -30.20 21.64 30.18
N GLN A 371 -29.59 22.71 29.66
CA GLN A 371 -30.27 23.74 28.86
C GLN A 371 -30.93 23.13 27.62
N GLY A 372 -32.27 23.18 27.52
CA GLY A 372 -32.97 22.83 26.28
C GLY A 372 -34.43 22.38 26.44
N ALA A 373 -35.33 23.36 26.53
CA ALA A 373 -36.80 23.25 26.60
C ALA A 373 -37.36 22.56 27.87
N PRO A 374 -38.52 23.02 28.40
CA PRO A 374 -39.25 22.26 29.40
C PRO A 374 -39.59 20.88 28.80
N SER A 375 -39.02 19.82 29.36
CA SER A 375 -39.39 18.46 28.96
C SER A 375 -40.83 18.23 29.41
N ASP A 376 -41.75 18.07 28.46
CA ASP A 376 -43.11 17.61 28.74
C ASP A 376 -43.01 16.29 29.52
N PRO A 377 -43.47 16.23 30.79
CA PRO A 377 -43.33 15.05 31.63
C PRO A 377 -44.11 13.85 31.06
N LEU A 378 -45.11 14.11 30.21
CA LEU A 378 -45.84 13.06 29.49
C LEU A 378 -45.06 12.54 28.28
N ARG A 379 -44.05 13.27 27.79
CA ARG A 379 -43.23 12.90 26.63
C ARG A 379 -41.73 12.95 26.94
N PRO A 380 -41.23 12.07 27.82
CA PRO A 380 -39.82 12.01 28.14
C PRO A 380 -38.98 11.59 26.93
N ARG A 381 -37.76 12.13 26.87
CA ARG A 381 -36.76 11.81 25.85
C ARG A 381 -35.38 11.60 26.46
N SER A 382 -34.59 10.69 25.89
CA SER A 382 -33.19 10.46 26.24
C SER A 382 -32.36 10.25 24.98
N GLU A 383 -31.13 10.75 24.98
CA GLU A 383 -30.17 10.55 23.90
C GLU A 383 -29.06 9.59 24.35
N GLY A 384 -28.59 8.77 23.41
CA GLY A 384 -27.44 7.88 23.55
C GLY A 384 -26.71 7.76 22.21
N GLU A 385 -25.75 6.86 22.13
CA GLU A 385 -24.98 6.60 20.91
C GLU A 385 -24.72 5.10 20.73
N ILE A 386 -24.73 4.65 19.47
CA ILE A 386 -24.22 3.34 19.07
C ILE A 386 -22.95 3.52 18.24
N LYS A 387 -21.92 2.74 18.58
CA LYS A 387 -20.64 2.72 17.87
C LYS A 387 -20.72 1.67 16.77
N VAL A 388 -20.61 2.11 15.53
CA VAL A 388 -20.66 1.25 14.35
C VAL A 388 -19.33 1.26 13.63
N LEU A 389 -18.87 0.09 13.21
CA LEU A 389 -17.62 -0.06 12.46
C LEU A 389 -17.91 0.05 10.97
N ARG A 390 -17.54 1.18 10.35
CA ARG A 390 -17.63 1.38 8.90
C ARG A 390 -16.27 1.14 8.24
N GLN A 391 -16.25 0.35 7.18
CA GLN A 391 -15.05 0.28 6.33
C GLN A 391 -15.01 1.49 5.38
N ASP A 392 -13.91 2.22 5.41
CA ASP A 392 -13.65 3.39 4.58
C ASP A 392 -12.33 3.20 3.80
N ASP A 393 -12.18 3.91 2.69
CA ASP A 393 -10.96 3.86 1.88
C ASP A 393 -9.79 4.42 2.70
N ASN A 394 -8.71 3.65 2.81
CA ASN A 394 -7.49 4.15 3.43
C ASN A 394 -6.83 5.16 2.49
N THR A 395 -6.51 6.36 2.99
CA THR A 395 -5.93 7.44 2.19
C THR A 395 -4.52 7.78 2.64
N LEU A 396 -3.65 8.05 1.67
CA LEU A 396 -2.33 8.63 1.91
C LEU A 396 -2.38 10.12 1.61
N SER A 397 -1.76 10.91 2.48
CA SER A 397 -1.64 12.36 2.34
C SER A 397 -0.19 12.74 2.12
N GLY A 398 0.10 13.48 1.05
CA GLY A 398 1.45 13.96 0.74
C GLY A 398 1.42 15.04 -0.35
N LEU A 399 2.31 16.03 -0.27
CA LEU A 399 2.42 17.14 -1.25
C LEU A 399 1.08 17.90 -1.49
N GLY A 400 0.19 17.94 -0.49
CA GLY A 400 -1.13 18.60 -0.60
C GLY A 400 -2.21 17.75 -1.27
N ILE A 401 -1.92 16.52 -1.70
CA ILE A 401 -2.87 15.60 -2.33
C ILE A 401 -3.27 14.51 -1.34
N LYS A 402 -4.57 14.19 -1.29
CA LYS A 402 -5.12 13.02 -0.59
C LYS A 402 -5.60 12.03 -1.65
N ALA A 403 -5.08 10.81 -1.64
CA ALA A 403 -5.50 9.79 -2.59
C ALA A 403 -5.66 8.41 -1.90
N PRO A 404 -6.64 7.60 -2.32
CA PRO A 404 -6.81 6.23 -1.83
C PRO A 404 -5.55 5.38 -2.07
N VAL A 405 -5.22 4.51 -1.12
CA VAL A 405 -4.07 3.58 -1.21
C VAL A 405 -4.15 2.75 -2.50
N LYS A 406 -5.35 2.32 -2.91
CA LYS A 406 -5.59 1.60 -4.17
C LYS A 406 -5.07 2.36 -5.39
N VAL A 407 -5.35 3.67 -5.46
CA VAL A 407 -4.93 4.53 -6.58
C VAL A 407 -3.42 4.68 -6.59
N ILE A 408 -2.80 4.86 -5.41
CA ILE A 408 -1.35 5.02 -5.29
C ILE A 408 -0.62 3.73 -5.62
N ARG A 409 -1.13 2.56 -5.23
CA ARG A 409 -0.57 1.27 -5.63
C ARG A 409 -0.53 1.14 -7.16
N ARG A 410 -1.65 1.43 -7.85
CA ARG A 410 -1.71 1.40 -9.32
C ARG A 410 -0.76 2.41 -9.95
N ALA A 411 -0.74 3.65 -9.46
CA ALA A 411 0.16 4.69 -9.96
C ALA A 411 1.64 4.30 -9.78
N SER A 412 1.99 3.65 -8.66
CA SER A 412 3.36 3.21 -8.38
C SER A 412 3.83 2.12 -9.34
N VAL A 413 2.96 1.15 -9.64
CA VAL A 413 3.27 0.09 -10.61
C VAL A 413 3.43 0.66 -12.03
N VAL A 414 2.48 1.48 -12.48
CA VAL A 414 2.52 2.09 -13.81
C VAL A 414 3.74 3.01 -13.97
N GLY A 415 3.97 3.89 -12.99
CA GLY A 415 5.12 4.79 -13.00
C GLY A 415 6.46 4.06 -12.96
N GLY A 416 6.56 2.99 -12.17
CA GLY A 416 7.74 2.12 -12.13
C GLY A 416 8.02 1.43 -13.47
N LEU A 417 6.98 0.88 -14.12
CA LEU A 417 7.11 0.25 -15.44
C LEU A 417 7.55 1.24 -16.52
N VAL A 418 6.96 2.43 -16.56
CA VAL A 418 7.35 3.50 -17.50
C VAL A 418 8.81 3.91 -17.27
N GLY A 419 9.21 4.08 -16.00
CA GLY A 419 10.61 4.34 -15.64
C GLY A 419 11.54 3.22 -16.10
N MET A 420 11.15 1.95 -15.96
CA MET A 420 11.96 0.81 -16.38
C MET A 420 12.15 0.76 -17.90
N VAL A 421 11.08 1.03 -18.67
CA VAL A 421 11.17 1.15 -20.14
C VAL A 421 12.12 2.27 -20.54
N GLY A 422 12.03 3.44 -19.90
CA GLY A 422 12.94 4.55 -20.14
C GLY A 422 14.41 4.20 -19.83
N ALA A 423 14.65 3.46 -18.74
CA ALA A 423 15.99 3.01 -18.36
C ALA A 423 16.56 2.00 -19.37
N LEU A 424 15.74 1.07 -19.87
CA LEU A 424 16.12 0.11 -20.90
C LEU A 424 16.44 0.81 -22.23
N LEU A 425 15.61 1.75 -22.67
CA LEU A 425 15.86 2.52 -23.89
C LEU A 425 17.11 3.38 -23.78
N GLY A 426 17.28 4.10 -22.65
CA GLY A 426 18.50 4.85 -22.36
C GLY A 426 19.73 3.95 -22.34
N GLY A 427 19.68 2.81 -21.65
CA GLY A 427 20.75 1.83 -21.61
C GLY A 427 21.09 1.24 -22.98
N ALA A 428 20.08 0.93 -23.81
CA ALA A 428 20.26 0.43 -25.17
C ALA A 428 21.00 1.44 -26.05
N THR A 429 20.64 2.73 -25.99
CA THR A 429 21.36 3.77 -26.75
C THR A 429 22.82 3.95 -26.30
N VAL A 430 23.12 3.74 -25.01
CA VAL A 430 24.50 3.72 -24.51
C VAL A 430 25.24 2.48 -25.01
N ALA A 431 24.63 1.29 -24.93
CA ALA A 431 25.22 0.04 -25.39
C ALA A 431 25.51 0.05 -26.90
N MET A 432 24.57 0.55 -27.70
CA MET A 432 24.76 0.76 -29.15
C MET A 432 25.87 1.79 -29.45
N GLY A 433 26.02 2.81 -28.60
CA GLY A 433 27.12 3.77 -28.69
C GLY A 433 28.49 3.12 -28.44
N LEU A 434 28.59 2.25 -27.45
CA LEU A 434 29.83 1.56 -27.05
C LEU A 434 30.28 0.52 -28.07
N TRP A 435 29.36 -0.19 -28.74
CA TRP A 435 29.71 -1.14 -29.80
C TRP A 435 30.26 -0.47 -31.08
N GLY A 436 30.03 0.83 -31.28
CA GLY A 436 30.56 1.58 -32.43
C GLY A 436 31.94 2.22 -32.21
N GLU A 437 32.60 2.02 -31.07
CA GLU A 437 33.80 2.80 -30.68
C GLU A 437 35.13 2.32 -31.29
N GLU A 438 35.36 1.02 -31.50
CA GLU A 438 36.71 0.51 -31.89
C GLU A 438 37.20 1.09 -33.23
N GLY A 439 36.35 1.08 -34.28
CA GLY A 439 36.70 1.64 -35.59
C GLY A 439 36.78 3.18 -35.65
N ARG A 440 36.18 3.89 -34.69
CA ARG A 440 36.35 5.35 -34.54
C ARG A 440 37.60 5.68 -33.71
N ARG A 441 37.92 4.85 -32.71
CA ARG A 441 39.11 4.94 -31.86
C ARG A 441 40.39 4.75 -32.68
N ILE A 442 40.40 3.80 -33.63
CA ILE A 442 41.55 3.55 -34.50
C ILE A 442 41.81 4.74 -35.42
N ARG A 443 40.77 5.30 -36.05
CA ARG A 443 40.88 6.52 -36.89
C ARG A 443 41.29 7.76 -36.11
N SER A 444 40.87 7.91 -34.86
CA SER A 444 41.25 9.08 -34.05
C SER A 444 42.68 9.02 -33.51
N LEU A 445 43.19 7.82 -33.18
CA LEU A 445 44.55 7.64 -32.65
C LEU A 445 45.60 7.50 -33.75
N TYR A 446 45.27 6.82 -34.86
CA TYR A 446 46.21 6.46 -35.93
C TYR A 446 45.88 7.12 -37.27
N GLY A 447 44.99 8.11 -37.29
CA GLY A 447 44.55 8.84 -38.50
C GLY A 447 45.67 9.23 -39.48
N PRO A 448 46.84 9.73 -39.03
CA PRO A 448 47.95 10.07 -39.93
C PRO A 448 48.69 8.86 -40.55
N LEU A 449 48.57 7.67 -39.94
CA LEU A 449 49.19 6.42 -40.39
C LEU A 449 48.24 5.57 -41.25
N LEU A 450 46.97 5.97 -41.38
CA LEU A 450 45.93 5.21 -42.08
C LEU A 450 45.77 5.67 -43.54
N VAL A 451 45.81 4.73 -44.47
CA VAL A 451 45.49 4.97 -45.88
C VAL A 451 44.22 4.20 -46.24
N PRO A 452 43.15 4.89 -46.68
CA PRO A 452 41.94 4.21 -47.12
C PRO A 452 42.19 3.50 -48.46
N ALA A 453 41.86 2.21 -48.54
CA ALA A 453 41.89 1.45 -49.78
C ALA A 453 40.54 0.76 -50.03
N LEU A 454 40.00 0.91 -51.25
CA LEU A 454 38.70 0.34 -51.62
C LEU A 454 38.76 -1.18 -51.90
N ARG A 455 39.96 -1.73 -52.07
CA ARG A 455 40.32 -3.16 -52.15
C ARG A 455 41.84 -3.26 -52.28
N ALA A 456 42.53 -3.81 -51.29
CA ALA A 456 43.97 -4.03 -51.41
C ALA A 456 44.21 -5.34 -52.19
N GLN A 457 44.95 -5.27 -53.30
CA GLN A 457 45.50 -6.48 -53.92
C GLN A 457 46.54 -7.06 -52.96
N LEU A 458 46.12 -8.04 -52.15
CA LEU A 458 46.98 -8.70 -51.18
C LEU A 458 48.11 -9.43 -51.93
N PRO A 459 49.40 -9.15 -51.63
CA PRO A 459 50.51 -9.93 -52.15
C PRO A 459 50.38 -11.40 -51.71
N GLU A 460 50.73 -12.36 -52.57
CA GLU A 460 50.77 -13.76 -52.17
C GLU A 460 51.91 -14.00 -51.15
N GLY A 461 51.54 -14.32 -49.92
CA GLY A 461 52.46 -14.52 -48.80
C GLY A 461 51.75 -14.95 -47.51
N PRO A 462 52.48 -15.29 -46.44
CA PRO A 462 51.90 -15.72 -45.16
C PRO A 462 51.07 -14.60 -44.54
N LYS A 463 49.90 -14.94 -43.97
CA LYS A 463 49.00 -14.01 -43.26
C LYS A 463 49.07 -14.27 -41.76
N VAL A 464 49.39 -13.25 -40.97
CA VAL A 464 49.53 -13.35 -39.51
C VAL A 464 48.52 -12.43 -38.83
N TRP A 465 47.66 -13.03 -37.98
CA TRP A 465 46.67 -12.29 -37.22
C TRP A 465 47.28 -11.69 -35.96
N VAL A 466 47.12 -10.39 -35.81
CA VAL A 466 47.61 -9.64 -34.66
C VAL A 466 46.47 -9.46 -33.66
N LYS A 467 46.80 -9.62 -32.37
CA LYS A 467 45.81 -9.60 -31.27
C LYS A 467 45.20 -8.21 -31.04
N ASP A 468 45.95 -7.16 -31.34
CA ASP A 468 45.63 -5.77 -31.02
C ASP A 468 46.17 -4.81 -32.10
N VAL A 469 45.42 -3.76 -32.40
CA VAL A 469 45.80 -2.72 -33.38
C VAL A 469 47.09 -2.00 -33.01
N ASP A 470 47.38 -1.89 -31.71
CA ASP A 470 48.59 -1.23 -31.20
C ASP A 470 49.87 -1.98 -31.62
N ALA A 471 49.81 -3.31 -31.73
CA ALA A 471 50.92 -4.11 -32.24
C ALA A 471 51.11 -3.89 -33.76
N LEU A 472 50.02 -3.71 -34.51
CA LEU A 472 50.07 -3.33 -35.92
C LEU A 472 50.67 -1.93 -36.11
N ALA A 473 50.28 -0.98 -35.26
CA ALA A 473 50.79 0.38 -35.26
C ALA A 473 52.27 0.46 -34.88
N ARG A 474 52.72 -0.34 -33.90
CA ARG A 474 54.15 -0.45 -33.54
C ARG A 474 54.99 -0.98 -34.72
N LEU A 475 54.50 -2.00 -35.43
CA LEU A 475 55.17 -2.52 -36.63
C LEU A 475 55.25 -1.46 -37.73
N ALA A 476 54.13 -0.78 -38.00
CA ALA A 476 54.07 0.29 -38.99
C ALA A 476 55.04 1.44 -38.67
N GLN A 477 55.05 1.93 -37.43
CA GLN A 477 55.93 3.02 -37.01
C GLN A 477 57.41 2.64 -37.01
N THR A 478 57.76 1.43 -36.55
CA THR A 478 59.16 0.98 -36.46
C THR A 478 59.81 0.88 -37.83
N HIS A 479 59.04 0.46 -38.85
CA HIS A 479 59.52 0.30 -40.23
C HIS A 479 59.09 1.44 -41.17
N SER A 480 58.51 2.53 -40.62
CA SER A 480 58.00 3.68 -41.39
C SER A 480 57.01 3.31 -42.50
N LEU A 481 56.15 2.34 -42.22
CA LEU A 481 55.08 1.86 -43.10
C LEU A 481 53.73 2.49 -42.75
N LEU A 482 52.80 2.45 -43.70
CA LEU A 482 51.42 2.88 -43.52
C LEU A 482 50.51 1.70 -43.25
N ILE A 483 49.47 1.92 -42.45
CA ILE A 483 48.40 0.96 -42.19
C ILE A 483 47.31 1.19 -43.23
N VAL A 484 46.96 0.16 -43.98
CA VAL A 484 45.86 0.24 -44.94
C VAL A 484 44.55 -0.08 -44.21
N ASP A 485 43.56 0.80 -44.35
CA ASP A 485 42.18 0.62 -43.90
C ASP A 485 41.35 0.11 -45.09
N GLU A 486 40.99 -1.17 -45.06
CA GLU A 486 40.15 -1.81 -46.07
C GLU A 486 38.73 -2.03 -45.52
N GLU A 487 37.74 -1.51 -46.23
CA GLU A 487 36.32 -1.74 -45.91
C GLU A 487 35.86 -3.07 -46.52
N GLY A 488 35.69 -4.09 -45.69
CA GLY A 488 35.21 -5.42 -46.09
C GLY A 488 33.72 -5.65 -45.73
N PRO A 489 33.10 -6.72 -46.24
CA PRO A 489 31.71 -7.09 -45.92
C PRO A 489 31.49 -7.38 -44.42
N ASP A 490 32.54 -7.80 -43.70
CA ASP A 490 32.52 -8.10 -42.26
C ASP A 490 33.07 -6.95 -41.38
N GLY A 491 33.25 -5.76 -41.95
CA GLY A 491 33.76 -4.56 -41.26
C GLY A 491 35.14 -4.09 -41.72
N HIS A 492 35.67 -3.07 -41.04
CA HIS A 492 36.99 -2.49 -41.31
C HIS A 492 38.11 -3.47 -40.96
N ARG A 493 39.03 -3.69 -41.90
CA ARG A 493 40.24 -4.50 -41.73
C ARG A 493 41.47 -3.62 -41.86
N TYR A 494 42.38 -3.73 -40.89
CA TYR A 494 43.63 -2.97 -40.84
C TYR A 494 44.79 -3.88 -41.18
N LEU A 495 45.62 -3.47 -42.14
CA LEU A 495 46.70 -4.30 -42.67
C LEU A 495 48.02 -3.56 -42.86
N VAL A 496 49.12 -4.26 -42.56
CA VAL A 496 50.51 -3.81 -42.76
C VAL A 496 51.27 -4.93 -43.45
N HIS A 497 52.01 -4.60 -44.51
CA HIS A 497 52.82 -5.55 -45.27
C HIS A 497 54.31 -5.32 -44.99
N LEU A 498 55.02 -6.34 -44.51
CA LEU A 498 56.43 -6.28 -44.16
C LEU A 498 57.13 -7.57 -44.60
N GLU A 499 58.21 -7.45 -45.39
CA GLU A 499 59.08 -8.56 -45.79
C GLU A 499 58.34 -9.81 -46.34
N GLY A 500 57.29 -9.60 -47.14
CA GLY A 500 56.52 -10.69 -47.75
C GLY A 500 55.45 -11.31 -46.84
N VAL A 501 55.28 -10.82 -45.60
CA VAL A 501 54.24 -11.24 -44.65
C VAL A 501 53.21 -10.13 -44.48
N THR A 502 51.92 -10.51 -44.48
CA THR A 502 50.83 -9.55 -44.26
C THR A 502 50.26 -9.72 -42.85
N TYR A 503 50.41 -8.68 -42.03
CA TYR A 503 49.86 -8.61 -40.68
C TYR A 503 48.46 -8.01 -40.71
N LEU A 504 47.51 -8.67 -40.05
CA LEU A 504 46.08 -8.33 -40.12
C LEU A 504 45.49 -8.10 -38.73
N TYR A 505 44.68 -7.06 -38.61
CA TYR A 505 43.84 -6.81 -37.44
C TYR A 505 42.41 -6.46 -37.87
N GLN A 506 41.43 -7.16 -37.30
CA GLN A 506 40.01 -6.89 -37.47
C GLN A 506 39.34 -6.76 -36.10
N PRO A 507 38.56 -5.68 -35.86
CA PRO A 507 37.74 -5.58 -34.65
C PRO A 507 36.80 -6.78 -34.56
N GLY A 508 36.92 -7.58 -33.50
CA GLY A 508 36.18 -8.84 -33.34
C GLY A 508 37.00 -10.12 -33.54
N GLY A 509 38.28 -10.02 -33.90
CA GLY A 509 39.19 -11.16 -34.07
C GLY A 509 39.32 -11.60 -35.54
N PRO A 510 40.15 -12.63 -35.83
CA PRO A 510 40.26 -13.15 -37.18
C PRO A 510 38.89 -13.58 -37.71
N PRO A 511 38.58 -13.38 -39.01
CA PRO A 511 37.47 -14.06 -39.64
C PRO A 511 37.66 -15.54 -39.36
N PRO A 512 36.57 -16.28 -39.07
CA PRO A 512 36.68 -17.71 -38.83
C PRO A 512 37.51 -18.30 -39.98
N GLU A 513 38.58 -19.03 -39.65
CA GLU A 513 39.29 -19.80 -40.67
C GLU A 513 38.22 -20.53 -41.48
N PRO A 514 38.30 -20.55 -42.82
CA PRO A 514 37.45 -21.43 -43.59
C PRO A 514 37.77 -22.83 -43.09
N SER A 515 36.95 -23.31 -42.16
CA SER A 515 36.94 -24.68 -41.69
C SER A 515 37.00 -25.51 -42.97
N PRO A 516 37.99 -26.40 -43.16
CA PRO A 516 38.08 -27.17 -44.39
C PRO A 516 36.76 -27.90 -44.54
N ALA A 517 35.91 -27.44 -45.46
CA ALA A 517 34.46 -27.62 -45.39
C ALA A 517 34.10 -29.11 -45.22
N PRO A 518 33.81 -29.60 -44.00
CA PRO A 518 33.54 -31.02 -43.80
C PRO A 518 32.23 -31.38 -44.49
N ALA A 519 31.31 -30.40 -44.57
CA ALA A 519 29.98 -30.56 -45.12
C ALA A 519 29.93 -30.58 -46.66
N ALA A 520 30.92 -30.03 -47.38
CA ALA A 520 30.90 -30.03 -48.84
C ALA A 520 31.34 -31.40 -49.40
N ASN A 521 32.41 -31.97 -48.84
CA ASN A 521 32.88 -33.32 -49.20
C ASN A 521 31.87 -34.39 -48.77
N GLU A 522 31.28 -34.31 -47.58
CA GLU A 522 30.26 -35.29 -47.16
C GLU A 522 29.01 -35.28 -48.07
N LEU A 523 28.55 -34.10 -48.52
CA LEU A 523 27.36 -33.99 -49.37
C LEU A 523 27.66 -34.41 -50.81
N ALA A 524 28.91 -34.23 -51.27
CA ALA A 524 29.39 -34.79 -52.52
C ALA A 524 29.49 -36.33 -52.45
N HIS A 525 30.09 -36.89 -51.39
CA HIS A 525 30.12 -38.33 -51.14
C HIS A 525 28.71 -38.93 -51.03
N LEU A 526 27.80 -38.31 -50.26
CA LEU A 526 26.40 -38.74 -50.17
C LEU A 526 25.67 -38.67 -51.51
N ARG A 527 25.96 -37.70 -52.38
CA ARG A 527 25.38 -37.63 -53.74
C ARG A 527 25.93 -38.72 -54.64
N GLN A 528 27.23 -39.00 -54.54
CA GLN A 528 27.90 -40.02 -55.34
C GLN A 528 27.46 -41.43 -54.92
N ASP A 529 27.44 -41.73 -53.62
CA ASP A 529 26.90 -42.99 -53.08
C ASP A 529 25.44 -43.24 -53.51
N LEU A 530 24.61 -42.20 -53.55
CA LEU A 530 23.20 -42.30 -53.95
C LEU A 530 23.07 -42.49 -55.47
N ALA A 531 24.00 -41.94 -56.26
CA ALA A 531 24.08 -42.22 -57.69
C ALA A 531 24.49 -43.68 -57.95
N ASP A 532 25.47 -44.20 -57.21
CA ASP A 532 25.95 -45.57 -57.29
C ASP A 532 24.84 -46.57 -56.90
N LEU A 533 24.14 -46.33 -55.78
CA LEU A 533 22.99 -47.15 -55.36
C LEU A 533 21.83 -47.12 -56.37
N ARG A 534 21.56 -45.97 -57.00
CA ARG A 534 20.54 -45.88 -58.06
C ARG A 534 20.95 -46.66 -59.31
N GLN A 535 22.24 -46.65 -59.67
CA GLN A 535 22.76 -47.47 -60.76
C GLN A 535 22.67 -48.97 -60.43
N GLU A 536 23.04 -49.38 -59.22
CA GLU A 536 22.94 -50.76 -58.78
C GLU A 536 21.48 -51.25 -58.76
N LEU A 537 20.55 -50.41 -58.32
CA LEU A 537 19.11 -50.70 -58.36
C LEU A 537 18.61 -50.80 -59.81
N ALA A 538 19.09 -49.96 -60.73
CA ALA A 538 18.74 -50.05 -62.15
C ALA A 538 19.33 -51.30 -62.82
N TYR A 539 20.54 -51.70 -62.44
CA TYR A 539 21.18 -52.95 -62.88
C TYR A 539 20.39 -54.17 -62.39
N LEU A 540 20.10 -54.25 -61.09
CA LEU A 540 19.29 -55.32 -60.51
C LEU A 540 17.89 -55.36 -61.12
N THR A 541 17.25 -54.22 -61.37
CA THR A 541 15.93 -54.18 -62.02
C THR A 541 16.00 -54.73 -63.44
N ARG A 542 17.06 -54.44 -64.21
CA ARG A 542 17.27 -55.02 -65.54
C ARG A 542 17.58 -56.51 -65.50
N GLU A 543 18.48 -56.93 -64.62
CA GLU A 543 18.86 -58.34 -64.45
C GLU A 543 17.65 -59.20 -64.02
N LEU A 544 16.81 -58.68 -63.13
CA LEU A 544 15.56 -59.31 -62.73
C LEU A 544 14.52 -59.34 -63.86
N SER A 545 14.41 -58.28 -64.67
CA SER A 545 13.52 -58.28 -65.84
C SER A 545 13.96 -59.27 -66.92
N GLN A 546 15.27 -59.57 -67.02
CA GLN A 546 15.81 -60.59 -67.92
C GLN A 546 15.62 -62.01 -67.36
N LEU A 547 15.75 -62.20 -66.04
CA LEU A 547 15.50 -63.49 -65.38
C LEU A 547 14.00 -63.87 -65.35
N ALA A 548 13.10 -62.88 -65.26
CA ALA A 548 11.65 -63.09 -65.33
C ALA A 548 11.17 -63.58 -66.71
N TYR A 549 12.00 -63.42 -67.76
CA TYR A 549 11.68 -63.88 -69.11
C TYR A 549 12.11 -65.35 -69.36
N GLY A 550 12.86 -65.97 -68.45
CA GLY A 550 13.49 -67.29 -68.66
C GLY A 550 13.16 -68.41 -67.66
N ALA A 551 12.47 -68.14 -66.55
CA ALA A 551 12.23 -69.14 -65.51
C ALA A 551 10.86 -69.82 -65.64
N ARG A 552 10.81 -70.91 -66.40
CA ARG A 552 9.71 -71.90 -66.37
C ARG A 552 10.24 -73.19 -65.73
N SER A 553 10.30 -73.26 -64.40
CA SER A 553 10.57 -74.50 -63.64
C SER A 553 10.36 -74.30 -62.13
N GLU A 554 10.06 -75.40 -61.44
CA GLU A 554 9.34 -75.64 -60.16
C GLU A 554 9.87 -74.98 -58.86
N ASN A 555 10.76 -73.98 -58.92
CA ASN A 555 11.26 -73.24 -57.75
C ASN A 555 11.10 -71.70 -57.85
N GLY A 556 10.10 -71.23 -58.61
CA GLY A 556 9.87 -69.81 -58.89
C GLY A 556 9.50 -68.95 -57.67
N ASP A 557 8.66 -69.46 -56.76
CA ASP A 557 8.08 -68.64 -55.68
C ASP A 557 9.08 -68.26 -54.56
N ALA A 558 10.04 -69.14 -54.26
CA ALA A 558 11.08 -68.86 -53.26
C ALA A 558 12.15 -67.88 -53.79
N LEU A 559 12.43 -67.94 -55.10
CA LEU A 559 13.36 -67.01 -55.73
C LEU A 559 12.72 -65.62 -55.90
N GLU A 560 11.45 -65.55 -56.31
CA GLU A 560 10.70 -64.29 -56.44
C GLU A 560 10.52 -63.59 -55.08
N SER A 561 10.28 -64.32 -53.99
CA SER A 561 10.18 -63.71 -52.66
C SER A 561 11.49 -63.11 -52.16
N LEU A 562 12.62 -63.82 -52.30
CA LEU A 562 13.95 -63.31 -51.94
C LEU A 562 14.36 -62.09 -52.79
N LYS A 563 14.00 -62.09 -54.08
CA LYS A 563 14.22 -60.95 -54.99
C LYS A 563 13.38 -59.74 -54.61
N ALA A 564 12.09 -59.94 -54.31
CA ALA A 564 11.20 -58.88 -53.87
C ALA A 564 11.66 -58.27 -52.54
N GLU A 565 12.13 -59.09 -51.60
CA GLU A 565 12.69 -58.65 -50.32
C GLU A 565 13.96 -57.81 -50.51
N LYS A 566 14.92 -58.30 -51.32
CA LYS A 566 16.18 -57.58 -51.58
C LYS A 566 15.94 -56.26 -52.33
N MET A 567 14.99 -56.22 -53.26
CA MET A 567 14.61 -55.00 -53.98
C MET A 567 13.86 -54.01 -53.08
N ALA A 568 13.03 -54.50 -52.15
CA ALA A 568 12.34 -53.66 -51.16
C ALA A 568 13.34 -53.03 -50.17
N ALA A 569 14.31 -53.81 -49.68
CA ALA A 569 15.37 -53.31 -48.80
C ALA A 569 16.22 -52.22 -49.48
N MET A 570 16.64 -52.45 -50.74
CA MET A 570 17.43 -51.48 -51.50
C MET A 570 16.64 -50.18 -51.79
N LYS A 571 15.33 -50.29 -52.12
CA LYS A 571 14.46 -49.12 -52.30
C LYS A 571 14.30 -48.32 -51.01
N GLN A 572 14.20 -49.00 -49.86
CA GLN A 572 14.15 -48.33 -48.56
C GLN A 572 15.45 -47.60 -48.25
N GLU A 573 16.62 -48.22 -48.51
CA GLU A 573 17.91 -47.57 -48.27
C GLU A 573 18.11 -46.33 -49.14
N VAL A 574 17.72 -46.39 -50.43
CA VAL A 574 17.74 -45.22 -51.33
C VAL A 574 16.82 -44.11 -50.80
N GLN A 575 15.59 -44.43 -50.38
CA GLN A 575 14.67 -43.43 -49.81
C GLN A 575 15.20 -42.80 -48.52
N GLU A 576 15.84 -43.59 -47.65
CA GLU A 576 16.42 -43.08 -46.41
C GLU A 576 17.61 -42.15 -46.68
N ARG A 577 18.50 -42.52 -47.61
CA ARG A 577 19.62 -41.67 -48.01
C ARG A 577 19.13 -40.38 -48.69
N GLU A 578 18.09 -40.43 -49.51
CA GLU A 578 17.46 -39.23 -50.10
C GLU A 578 16.91 -38.30 -49.02
N ARG A 579 16.22 -38.83 -48.00
CA ARG A 579 15.73 -38.04 -46.87
C ARG A 579 16.87 -37.40 -46.08
N ARG A 580 17.98 -38.12 -45.85
CA ARG A 580 19.19 -37.56 -45.19
C ARG A 580 19.79 -36.43 -46.03
N LEU A 581 19.85 -36.59 -47.35
CA LEU A 581 20.37 -35.60 -48.29
C LEU A 581 19.48 -34.36 -48.34
N GLN A 582 18.14 -34.51 -48.38
CA GLN A 582 17.19 -33.40 -48.31
C GLN A 582 17.25 -32.65 -46.98
N LYS A 583 17.34 -33.36 -45.84
CA LYS A 583 17.45 -32.75 -44.51
C LYS A 583 18.73 -31.91 -44.39
N ARG A 584 19.85 -32.40 -44.91
CA ARG A 584 21.13 -31.67 -44.93
C ARG A 584 21.13 -30.52 -45.93
N ALA A 585 20.52 -30.68 -47.11
CA ALA A 585 20.36 -29.61 -48.09
C ALA A 585 19.51 -28.45 -47.55
N ARG A 586 18.39 -28.75 -46.86
CA ARG A 586 17.57 -27.73 -46.17
C ARG A 586 18.33 -27.02 -45.05
N ARG A 587 19.14 -27.75 -44.28
CA ARG A 587 19.97 -27.15 -43.22
C ARG A 587 21.01 -26.18 -43.80
N ARG A 588 21.59 -26.50 -44.96
CA ARG A 588 22.49 -25.59 -45.69
C ARG A 588 21.74 -24.38 -46.26
N SER A 589 20.59 -24.57 -46.90
CA SER A 589 19.75 -23.47 -47.38
C SER A 589 19.28 -22.53 -46.26
N PHE A 590 18.98 -23.07 -45.07
CA PHE A 590 18.61 -22.29 -43.89
C PHE A 590 19.79 -21.49 -43.33
N LEU A 591 21.00 -22.06 -43.34
CA LEU A 591 22.23 -21.35 -42.96
C LEU A 591 22.63 -20.28 -43.98
N ASP A 592 22.45 -20.54 -45.28
CA ASP A 592 22.67 -19.56 -46.34
C ASP A 592 21.65 -18.40 -46.28
N GLN A 593 20.39 -18.65 -45.88
CA GLN A 593 19.39 -17.59 -45.63
C GLN A 593 19.70 -16.75 -44.38
N LEU A 594 20.28 -17.34 -43.34
CA LEU A 594 20.70 -16.65 -42.11
C LEU A 594 21.95 -15.78 -42.32
N LEU A 595 22.82 -16.15 -43.25
CA LEU A 595 24.06 -15.45 -43.58
C LEU A 595 23.95 -14.52 -44.79
N GLY A 596 22.92 -14.68 -45.64
CA GLY A 596 22.68 -13.87 -46.84
C GLY A 596 21.62 -12.78 -46.71
N GLY A 597 21.16 -12.48 -45.49
CA GLY A 597 20.17 -11.44 -45.21
C GLY A 597 20.78 -10.15 -44.69
N ARG A 598 21.59 -9.46 -45.51
CA ARG A 598 21.86 -8.02 -45.43
C ARG A 598 22.24 -7.47 -46.80
#